data_AF-A0A2M8NAR0-F1
#
_entry.id   AF-A0A2M8NAR0-F1
#
_cell.length_a   1.000
_cell.length_b   1.000
_cell.length_c   1.000
_cell.angle_alpha   90.00
_cell.angle_beta   90.00
_cell.angle_gamma   90.00
#
_symmetry.space_group_name_H-M   'P 1'
#
loop_
_entity.id
_entity.type
_entity.pdbx_description
1 polymer ?
#
loop_
_entity_poly.entity_id
_entity_poly.type
_entity_poly.pdbx_seq_one_letter_code
_entity_poly.pdbx_strand_id
1 'polypeptide(L)'
;MGRIAQVGIAVGALGLILMMMGLFPGVTGLDPTPGIGITQVFILVLGFSWFIFGALIYVKFTFYLYSKSNLTQQIGTRLAMTGLVLAAMSGLADAFGYGSHGAAFDSSFQLGPWQAWGILASYITSCIGVLVYALGGTPNDEDDQSS
;
A
#
# COMPACT_ATOMS: atom_id res chain seq x y z
N MET A 1 -1.22 -25.55 -3.45
CA MET A 1 -1.41 -24.63 -2.29
C MET A 1 -0.28 -23.60 -2.20
N GLY A 2 1.00 -23.98 -2.21
CA GLY A 2 2.12 -23.01 -2.12
C GLY A 2 2.25 -21.97 -3.24
N ARG A 3 1.80 -22.26 -4.47
CA ARG A 3 1.98 -21.35 -5.62
C ARG A 3 1.25 -20.01 -5.47
N ILE A 4 0.06 -19.99 -4.87
CA ILE A 4 -0.74 -18.74 -4.76
C ILE A 4 -0.24 -17.86 -3.61
N ALA A 5 0.18 -18.48 -2.49
CA ALA A 5 0.86 -17.77 -1.42
C ALA A 5 2.19 -17.16 -1.89
N GLN A 6 2.96 -17.90 -2.70
CA GLN A 6 4.18 -17.39 -3.35
C GLN A 6 3.89 -16.22 -4.29
N VAL A 7 2.77 -16.24 -5.02
CA VAL A 7 2.33 -15.09 -5.84
C VAL A 7 2.04 -13.88 -4.95
N GLY A 8 1.38 -14.06 -3.80
CA GLY A 8 1.16 -12.97 -2.82
C GLY A 8 2.48 -12.34 -2.33
N ILE A 9 3.47 -13.18 -1.99
CA ILE A 9 4.80 -12.72 -1.59
C ILE A 9 5.51 -12.01 -2.75
N ALA A 10 5.46 -12.57 -3.97
CA ALA A 10 6.11 -11.98 -5.14
C ALA A 10 5.48 -10.61 -5.49
N VAL A 11 4.16 -10.51 -5.46
CA VAL A 11 3.41 -9.26 -5.66
C VAL A 11 3.75 -8.25 -4.57
N GLY A 12 3.78 -8.67 -3.31
CA GLY A 12 4.19 -7.82 -2.18
C GLY A 12 5.62 -7.31 -2.32
N ALA A 13 6.56 -8.20 -2.64
CA ALA A 13 7.97 -7.86 -2.84
C ALA A 13 8.18 -6.90 -4.02
N LEU A 14 7.47 -7.13 -5.13
CA LEU A 14 7.47 -6.20 -6.27
C LEU A 14 6.93 -4.82 -5.86
N GLY A 15 5.84 -4.77 -5.09
CA GLY A 15 5.31 -3.53 -4.54
C GLY A 15 6.31 -2.77 -3.67
N LEU A 16 7.04 -3.50 -2.81
CA LEU A 16 8.07 -2.94 -1.95
C LEU A 16 9.25 -2.37 -2.77
N ILE A 17 9.70 -3.07 -3.81
CA ILE A 17 10.75 -2.58 -4.72
C ILE A 17 10.30 -1.30 -5.43
N LEU A 18 9.07 -1.27 -5.96
CA LEU A 18 8.51 -0.07 -6.59
C LEU A 18 8.41 1.09 -5.61
N MET A 19 8.00 0.83 -4.36
CA MET A 19 7.96 1.84 -3.31
C MET A 19 9.36 2.39 -3.01
N MET A 20 10.38 1.55 -2.93
CA MET A 20 11.77 1.99 -2.73
C MET A 20 12.30 2.81 -3.91
N MET A 21 11.96 2.43 -5.13
CA MET A 21 12.31 3.17 -6.35
C MET A 21 11.63 4.55 -6.38
N GLY A 22 10.37 4.64 -5.90
CA GLY A 22 9.67 5.90 -5.70
C GLY A 22 10.21 6.72 -4.52
N LEU A 23 10.78 6.11 -3.49
CA LEU A 23 11.32 6.87 -2.35
C LEU A 23 12.70 7.46 -2.65
N PHE A 24 13.54 6.70 -3.36
CA PHE A 24 14.91 7.08 -3.70
C PHE A 24 15.15 6.97 -5.20
N PRO A 25 14.69 7.94 -6.02
CA PRO A 25 14.97 7.94 -7.45
C PRO A 25 16.47 8.05 -7.75
N GLY A 26 17.28 8.58 -6.83
CA GLY A 26 18.73 8.61 -6.96
C GLY A 26 19.39 7.22 -7.03
N VAL A 27 18.70 6.16 -6.60
CA VAL A 27 19.19 4.77 -6.74
C VAL A 27 19.11 4.28 -8.19
N THR A 28 18.30 4.93 -9.05
CA THR A 28 18.18 4.55 -10.47
C THR A 28 19.19 5.27 -11.37
N GLY A 29 19.99 6.20 -10.83
CA GLY A 29 21.05 6.88 -11.57
C GLY A 29 20.55 7.86 -12.65
N LEU A 30 19.27 8.25 -12.61
CA LEU A 30 18.70 9.24 -13.53
C LEU A 30 19.02 10.66 -13.02
N ASP A 31 19.57 11.51 -13.89
CA ASP A 31 19.84 12.92 -13.58
C ASP A 31 18.53 13.64 -13.19
N PRO A 32 18.55 14.49 -12.13
CA PRO A 32 17.37 15.21 -11.67
C PRO A 32 16.89 16.21 -12.72
N THR A 33 16.00 15.74 -13.59
CA THR A 33 15.31 16.53 -14.61
C THR A 33 14.07 17.16 -13.96
N PRO A 34 13.74 18.44 -14.26
CA PRO A 34 12.50 19.06 -13.82
C PRO A 34 11.29 18.21 -14.22
N GLY A 35 10.44 17.81 -13.27
CA GLY A 35 9.26 16.96 -13.52
C GLY A 35 9.27 15.56 -12.90
N ILE A 36 10.42 15.05 -12.46
CA ILE A 36 10.53 13.67 -11.93
C ILE A 36 9.73 13.47 -10.62
N GLY A 37 9.52 14.53 -9.82
CA GLY A 37 8.86 14.43 -8.51
C GLY A 37 7.42 13.88 -8.56
N ILE A 38 6.62 14.23 -9.58
CA ILE A 38 5.25 13.72 -9.70
C ILE A 38 5.25 12.23 -10.06
N THR A 39 6.07 11.84 -11.03
CA THR A 39 6.25 10.44 -11.43
C THR A 39 6.76 9.60 -10.26
N GLN A 40 7.64 10.17 -9.44
CA GLN A 40 8.18 9.55 -8.24
C GLN A 40 7.08 9.25 -7.21
N VAL A 41 6.23 10.22 -6.87
CA VAL A 41 5.11 10.02 -5.93
C VAL A 41 4.09 9.04 -6.50
N PHE A 42 3.85 9.06 -7.81
CA PHE A 42 2.97 8.11 -8.48
C PHE A 42 3.48 6.66 -8.34
N ILE A 43 4.78 6.44 -8.56
CA ILE A 43 5.43 5.14 -8.40
C ILE A 43 5.42 4.68 -6.93
N LEU A 44 5.63 5.61 -5.99
CA LEU A 44 5.53 5.34 -4.55
C LEU A 44 4.13 4.80 -4.16
N VAL A 45 3.07 5.50 -4.58
CA VAL A 45 1.68 5.10 -4.30
C VAL A 45 1.31 3.80 -5.00
N LEU A 46 1.74 3.61 -6.25
CA LEU A 46 1.52 2.35 -6.97
C LEU A 46 2.22 1.18 -6.30
N GLY A 47 3.48 1.34 -5.90
CA GLY A 47 4.24 0.33 -5.19
C GLY A 47 3.58 -0.05 -3.86
N PHE A 48 3.17 0.95 -3.08
CA PHE A 48 2.44 0.72 -1.83
C PHE A 48 1.11 -0.01 -2.05
N SER A 49 0.39 0.33 -3.13
CA SER A 49 -0.85 -0.36 -3.47
C SER A 49 -0.61 -1.85 -3.75
N TRP A 50 0.39 -2.15 -4.58
CA TRP A 50 0.79 -3.53 -4.89
C TRP A 50 1.25 -4.30 -3.64
N PHE A 51 1.95 -3.62 -2.74
CA PHE A 51 2.38 -4.16 -1.46
C PHE A 51 1.19 -4.58 -0.58
N ILE A 52 0.19 -3.71 -0.41
CA ILE A 52 -1.03 -4.01 0.36
C ILE A 52 -1.83 -5.15 -0.27
N PHE A 53 -1.97 -5.17 -1.60
CA PHE A 53 -2.63 -6.28 -2.29
C PHE A 53 -1.90 -7.62 -2.07
N GLY A 54 -0.57 -7.63 -2.21
CA GLY A 54 0.25 -8.82 -1.94
C GLY A 54 0.09 -9.33 -0.51
N ALA A 55 0.08 -8.41 0.47
CA ALA A 55 -0.11 -8.74 1.89
C ALA A 55 -1.49 -9.36 2.16
N LEU A 56 -2.57 -8.78 1.61
CA LEU A 56 -3.93 -9.32 1.78
C LEU A 56 -4.09 -10.71 1.15
N ILE A 57 -3.52 -10.91 -0.05
CA ILE A 57 -3.51 -12.22 -0.73
C ILE A 57 -2.74 -13.23 0.10
N TYR A 58 -1.54 -12.87 0.58
CA TYR A 58 -0.71 -13.75 1.40
C TYR A 58 -1.43 -14.20 2.67
N VAL A 59 -2.05 -13.28 3.42
CA VAL A 59 -2.76 -13.61 4.66
C VAL A 59 -4.00 -14.48 4.36
N LYS A 60 -4.77 -14.17 3.31
CA LYS A 60 -5.93 -14.97 2.91
C LYS A 60 -5.55 -16.43 2.59
N PHE A 61 -4.52 -16.63 1.79
CA PHE A 61 -4.12 -17.96 1.32
C PHE A 61 -3.32 -18.76 2.34
N THR A 62 -2.63 -18.10 3.26
CA THR A 62 -1.84 -18.76 4.31
C THR A 62 -2.70 -19.19 5.50
N PHE A 63 -3.63 -18.33 5.93
CA PHE A 63 -4.36 -18.56 7.19
C PHE A 63 -5.84 -18.90 7.01
N TYR A 64 -6.52 -18.46 5.94
CA TYR A 64 -7.99 -18.51 5.85
C TYR A 64 -8.51 -19.10 4.52
N LEU A 65 -7.85 -20.14 4.00
CA LEU A 65 -8.18 -20.73 2.69
C LEU A 65 -9.63 -21.27 2.59
N TYR A 66 -10.21 -21.71 3.71
CA TYR A 66 -11.55 -22.33 3.78
C TYR A 66 -12.52 -21.67 4.76
N SER A 67 -12.11 -20.61 5.47
CA SER A 67 -12.95 -20.00 6.50
C SER A 67 -13.74 -18.81 5.92
N LYS A 68 -15.04 -18.69 6.30
CA LYS A 68 -15.87 -17.55 5.87
C LYS A 68 -15.29 -16.27 6.45
N SER A 69 -15.19 -15.24 5.61
CA SER A 69 -14.62 -13.95 6.01
C SER A 69 -15.41 -13.36 7.19
N ASN A 70 -14.75 -13.29 8.34
CA ASN A 70 -15.36 -12.77 9.57
C ASN A 70 -15.64 -11.25 9.43
N LEU A 71 -16.54 -10.71 10.27
CA LEU A 71 -16.91 -9.28 10.24
C LEU A 71 -15.68 -8.38 10.42
N THR A 72 -14.80 -8.73 11.36
CA THR A 72 -13.52 -8.03 11.60
C THR A 72 -12.62 -8.03 10.36
N GLN A 73 -12.58 -9.13 9.63
CA GLN A 73 -11.78 -9.29 8.42
C GLN A 73 -12.33 -8.42 7.27
N GLN A 74 -13.66 -8.29 7.16
CA GLN A 74 -14.29 -7.36 6.21
C GLN A 74 -14.04 -5.90 6.57
N ILE A 75 -14.00 -5.56 7.87
CA ILE A 75 -13.66 -4.21 8.32
C ILE A 75 -12.18 -3.91 8.03
N GLY A 76 -11.27 -4.84 8.32
CA GLY A 76 -9.83 -4.69 8.07
C GLY A 76 -9.52 -4.45 6.59
N THR A 77 -10.12 -5.23 5.67
CA THR A 77 -9.95 -5.01 4.23
C THR A 77 -10.46 -3.66 3.76
N ARG A 78 -11.63 -3.21 4.26
CA ARG A 78 -12.17 -1.89 3.91
C ARG A 78 -11.29 -0.77 4.46
N LEU A 79 -10.78 -0.89 5.68
CA LEU A 79 -9.87 0.07 6.27
C LEU A 79 -8.53 0.15 5.51
N ALA A 80 -8.01 -0.99 5.05
CA ALA A 80 -6.81 -1.04 4.22
C ALA A 80 -7.04 -0.30 2.88
N MET A 81 -8.18 -0.53 2.24
CA MET A 81 -8.59 0.11 0.99
C MET A 81 -8.81 1.61 1.15
N THR A 82 -9.47 2.07 2.22
CA THR A 82 -9.68 3.50 2.45
C THR A 82 -8.35 4.22 2.69
N GLY A 83 -7.44 3.63 3.47
CA GLY A 83 -6.08 4.17 3.64
C GLY A 83 -5.33 4.29 2.31
N LEU A 84 -5.48 3.31 1.41
CA LEU A 84 -4.85 3.33 0.09
C LEU A 84 -5.44 4.44 -0.81
N VAL A 85 -6.76 4.64 -0.79
CA VAL A 85 -7.42 5.75 -1.50
C VAL A 85 -6.97 7.10 -0.96
N LEU A 86 -6.88 7.26 0.35
CA LEU A 86 -6.39 8.51 0.97
C LEU A 86 -4.94 8.78 0.59
N ALA A 87 -4.09 7.74 0.56
CA ALA A 87 -2.70 7.88 0.14
C ALA A 87 -2.59 8.30 -1.32
N ALA A 88 -3.43 7.77 -2.20
CA ALA A 88 -3.48 8.17 -3.60
C ALA A 88 -3.96 9.61 -3.77
N MET A 89 -5.00 10.02 -3.04
CA MET A 89 -5.50 11.40 -3.08
C MET A 89 -4.47 12.40 -2.56
N SER A 90 -3.79 12.09 -1.45
CA SER A 90 -2.75 12.94 -0.89
C SER A 90 -1.48 12.96 -1.76
N GLY A 91 -1.09 11.82 -2.32
CA GLY A 91 0.06 11.70 -3.23
C GLY A 91 -0.14 12.44 -4.54
N LEU A 92 -1.31 12.29 -5.18
CA LEU A 92 -1.61 12.96 -6.44
C LEU A 92 -2.18 14.39 -6.27
N ALA A 93 -2.35 14.89 -5.06
CA ALA A 93 -2.86 16.25 -4.82
C ALA A 93 -2.05 17.31 -5.57
N ASP A 94 -0.73 17.14 -5.62
CA ASP A 94 0.18 18.02 -6.36
C ASP A 94 0.04 17.87 -7.88
N ALA A 95 -0.15 16.64 -8.37
CA ALA A 95 -0.38 16.37 -9.80
C ALA A 95 -1.69 16.99 -10.33
N PHE A 96 -2.72 17.09 -9.49
CA PHE A 96 -4.00 17.72 -9.84
C PHE A 96 -4.01 19.25 -9.67
N GLY A 97 -2.90 19.86 -9.23
CA GLY A 97 -2.82 21.31 -9.03
C GLY A 97 -3.49 21.83 -7.76
N TYR A 98 -3.86 20.94 -6.84
CA TYR A 98 -4.31 21.27 -5.48
C TYR A 98 -3.15 21.30 -4.46
N GLY A 99 -1.94 20.96 -4.88
CA GLY A 99 -0.73 20.95 -4.06
C GLY A 99 -0.20 22.35 -3.72
N SER A 100 0.67 22.42 -2.71
CA SER A 100 1.16 23.71 -2.19
C SER A 100 2.17 24.42 -3.10
N HIS A 101 2.72 23.74 -4.11
CA HIS A 101 3.66 24.30 -5.08
C HIS A 101 3.05 24.25 -6.48
N GLY A 102 2.22 25.24 -6.80
CA GLY A 102 1.73 25.42 -8.16
C GLY A 102 2.87 25.66 -9.15
N ALA A 103 3.09 24.72 -10.08
CA ALA A 103 3.77 24.87 -11.38
C ALA A 103 5.20 25.47 -11.43
N ALA A 104 5.85 25.78 -10.31
CA ALA A 104 7.26 26.20 -10.30
C ALA A 104 8.13 24.99 -9.94
N PHE A 105 8.56 24.27 -10.98
CA PHE A 105 9.59 23.23 -10.89
C PHE A 105 10.95 23.87 -10.58
N ASP A 106 11.14 24.38 -9.36
CA ASP A 106 12.48 24.55 -8.84
C ASP A 106 12.98 23.20 -8.37
N SER A 107 14.25 22.97 -8.69
CA SER A 107 15.12 21.79 -8.59
C SER A 107 15.14 20.98 -7.29
N SER A 108 14.27 21.28 -6.33
CA SER A 108 14.17 20.59 -5.05
C SER A 108 12.82 19.89 -4.93
N PHE A 109 12.85 18.56 -4.85
CA PHE A 109 11.74 17.72 -4.40
C PHE A 109 11.19 18.24 -3.06
N GLN A 110 10.20 19.14 -3.11
CA GLN A 110 9.55 19.70 -1.94
C GLN A 110 8.06 19.38 -2.00
N LEU A 111 7.76 18.12 -1.66
CA LEU A 111 6.43 17.78 -1.15
C LEU A 111 6.09 18.78 -0.04
N GLY A 112 4.91 19.40 -0.12
CA GLY A 112 4.44 20.23 0.99
C GLY A 112 4.48 19.40 2.29
N PRO A 113 4.99 19.93 3.42
CA PRO A 113 5.11 19.15 4.66
C PRO A 113 3.80 18.47 5.08
N TRP A 114 2.68 19.15 4.84
CA TRP A 114 1.33 18.62 5.07
C TRP A 114 0.93 17.49 4.14
N GLN A 115 1.39 17.51 2.88
CA GLN A 115 1.17 16.45 1.91
C GLN A 115 1.95 15.20 2.28
N ALA A 116 3.22 15.35 2.67
CA ALA A 116 4.03 14.23 3.14
C ALA A 116 3.41 13.57 4.39
N TRP A 117 2.92 14.38 5.33
CA TRP A 117 2.18 13.88 6.50
C TRP A 117 0.88 13.17 6.11
N GLY A 118 0.13 13.68 5.13
CA GLY A 118 -1.09 13.05 4.62
C GLY A 118 -0.84 11.67 4.01
N ILE A 119 0.21 11.53 3.19
CA ILE A 119 0.64 10.25 2.61
C ILE A 119 1.04 9.28 3.73
N LEU A 120 1.87 9.73 4.68
CA LEU A 120 2.36 8.90 5.78
C LEU A 120 1.21 8.39 6.68
N ALA A 121 0.30 9.28 7.08
CA ALA A 121 -0.87 8.91 7.88
C ALA A 121 -1.72 7.86 7.16
N SER A 122 -1.93 8.04 5.85
CA SER A 122 -2.70 7.12 5.02
C SER A 122 -2.06 5.74 4.91
N TYR A 123 -0.72 5.68 4.78
CA TYR A 123 0.02 4.41 4.79
C TYR A 123 -0.11 3.69 6.13
N ILE A 124 0.01 4.42 7.24
CA ILE A 124 -0.19 3.84 8.59
C ILE A 124 -1.60 3.29 8.72
N THR A 125 -2.63 4.03 8.30
CA THR A 125 -4.03 3.56 8.30
C THR A 125 -4.19 2.29 7.47
N SER A 126 -3.57 2.22 6.29
CA SER A 126 -3.66 1.04 5.43
C SER A 126 -2.98 -0.19 6.06
N CYS A 127 -1.80 -0.01 6.66
CA CYS A 127 -1.10 -1.05 7.40
C CYS A 127 -1.91 -1.55 8.61
N ILE A 128 -2.56 -0.65 9.35
CA ILE A 128 -3.46 -1.03 10.45
C ILE A 128 -4.62 -1.89 9.92
N GLY A 129 -5.20 -1.54 8.77
CA GLY A 129 -6.24 -2.35 8.13
C GLY A 129 -5.78 -3.78 7.81
N VAL A 130 -4.56 -3.95 7.32
CA VAL A 130 -3.96 -5.27 7.07
C VAL A 130 -3.69 -6.02 8.37
N LEU A 131 -3.25 -5.34 9.43
CA LEU A 131 -3.05 -5.96 10.75
C LEU A 131 -4.36 -6.43 11.36
N VAL A 132 -5.42 -5.62 11.29
CA VAL A 132 -6.77 -6.01 11.74
C VAL A 132 -7.29 -7.20 10.94
N TYR A 133 -7.03 -7.24 9.63
CA TYR A 133 -7.35 -8.38 8.78
C TYR A 133 -6.61 -9.66 9.21
N ALA A 134 -5.32 -9.55 9.55
CA ALA A 134 -4.48 -10.68 9.94
C ALA A 134 -4.76 -11.19 11.37
N LEU A 135 -5.04 -10.30 12.32
CA LEU A 135 -5.30 -10.65 13.72
C LEU A 135 -6.76 -11.03 13.98
N GLY A 136 -7.68 -10.51 13.17
CA GLY A 136 -9.12 -10.63 13.40
C GLY A 136 -9.76 -11.94 12.94
N GLY A 137 -9.00 -12.86 12.34
CA GLY A 137 -9.53 -14.15 11.93
C GLY A 137 -9.31 -15.20 13.00
N THR A 138 -10.39 -15.79 13.48
CA THR A 138 -10.36 -17.03 14.25
C THR A 138 -9.97 -18.17 13.30
N PRO A 139 -8.85 -18.90 13.54
CA PRO A 139 -8.63 -20.15 12.83
C PRO A 139 -9.83 -21.07 13.07
N ASN A 140 -10.23 -21.86 12.07
CA ASN A 140 -11.26 -22.88 12.29
C ASN A 140 -10.79 -23.76 13.44
N ASP A 141 -11.47 -23.66 14.59
CA ASP A 141 -11.44 -24.73 15.57
C ASP A 141 -12.00 -25.98 14.90
N GLU A 142 -11.46 -27.12 15.29
CA GLU A 142 -11.57 -28.44 14.67
C GLU A 142 -12.98 -29.06 14.80
N ASP A 143 -14.03 -28.33 14.42
CA ASP A 143 -15.43 -28.75 14.57
C ASP A 143 -15.89 -29.83 13.55
N ASP A 144 -14.95 -30.58 12.96
CA ASP A 144 -15.24 -31.70 12.04
C ASP A 144 -14.57 -33.03 12.49
N GLN A 145 -14.28 -33.20 13.79
CA GLN A 145 -13.92 -34.51 14.37
C GLN A 145 -15.05 -35.26 15.08
N SER A 146 -16.30 -34.79 15.01
CA SER A 146 -17.43 -35.55 15.57
C SER A 146 -18.73 -35.40 14.79
N SER A 147 -18.93 -36.27 13.79
CA SER A 147 -20.24 -36.87 13.46
C SER A 147 -20.07 -38.05 12.50
#